data_AF-A0A378F8H3-F1
#
_entry.id   AF-A0A378F8H3-F1
#
_cell.length_a   1.000
_cell.length_b   1.000
_cell.length_c   1.000
_cell.angle_alpha   90.00
_cell.angle_beta   90.00
_cell.angle_gamma   90.00
#
_symmetry.space_group_name_H-M   'P 1'
#
loop_
_entity.id
_entity.type
_entity.pdbx_description
1 polymer ?
#
loop_
_entity_poly.entity_id
_entity_poly.type
_entity_poly.pdbx_seq_one_letter_code
_entity_poly.pdbx_strand_id
1 'polypeptide(L)'
;MLQLLSAGAEYQRAAIISALQNLFPDCAIYDRSDVAVRKKEGLELAQGPVVGELPPALLPITEHGMKLLVDIQGGHKTGYYLDQRDSRLATRRYVADKRVLNSFSYTGGFAVSALMGGCRQVTSVDTSQEALDVARQNVEINGLDLSKAEFVRDDVFKTAA
;
A
#
# COMPACT_ATOMS: atom_id res chain seq x y z
N MET A 1 1.08 10.22 8.28
CA MET A 1 1.58 9.03 8.99
C MET A 1 3.06 9.25 9.31
N LEU A 2 3.52 8.82 10.49
CA LEU A 2 4.91 8.94 10.94
C LEU A 2 5.46 7.61 11.45
N GLN A 3 6.78 7.45 11.36
CA GLN A 3 7.54 6.39 12.03
C GLN A 3 8.76 7.02 12.69
N LEU A 4 8.85 6.95 14.01
CA LEU A 4 10.02 7.40 14.76
C LEU A 4 10.85 6.15 15.07
N LEU A 5 12.01 6.01 14.43
CA LEU A 5 12.74 4.74 14.45
C LEU A 5 14.05 4.78 15.22
N SER A 6 14.43 5.94 15.75
CA SER A 6 15.65 6.18 16.54
C SER A 6 15.33 6.86 17.86
N ALA A 7 16.22 6.71 18.85
CA ALA A 7 16.09 7.39 20.14
C ALA A 7 15.98 8.92 19.99
N GLY A 8 16.74 9.50 19.05
CA GLY A 8 16.66 10.93 18.75
C GLY A 8 15.31 11.35 18.15
N ALA A 9 14.75 10.54 17.23
CA ALA A 9 13.44 10.82 16.65
C ALA A 9 12.34 10.75 17.71
N GLU A 10 12.38 9.74 18.60
CA GLU A 10 11.44 9.59 19.71
C GLU A 10 11.56 10.75 20.71
N TYR A 11 12.78 11.13 21.08
CA TYR A 11 13.04 12.28 21.96
C TYR A 11 12.45 13.58 21.41
N GLN A 12 12.54 13.78 20.09
CA GLN A 12 12.03 14.97 19.40
C GLN A 12 10.54 14.87 19.01
N ARG A 13 9.80 13.83 19.45
CA ARG A 13 8.40 13.59 19.09
C ARG A 13 7.53 14.85 19.23
N ALA A 14 7.61 15.54 20.36
CA ALA A 14 6.79 16.74 20.61
C ALA A 14 7.09 17.84 19.57
N ALA A 15 8.38 18.14 19.33
CA ALA A 15 8.79 19.16 18.36
C ALA A 15 8.36 18.79 16.93
N ILE A 16 8.50 17.51 16.55
CA ILE A 16 8.07 17.00 15.24
C ILE A 16 6.56 17.15 15.08
N ILE A 17 5.76 16.72 16.07
CA ILE A 17 4.29 16.82 16.01
C ILE A 17 3.87 18.28 15.93
N SER A 18 4.41 19.17 16.77
CA SER A 18 4.08 20.59 16.72
C SER A 18 4.42 21.22 15.37
N ALA A 19 5.58 20.89 14.79
CA ALA A 19 5.95 21.38 13.46
C ALA A 19 4.98 20.87 12.38
N LEU A 20 4.59 19.59 12.42
CA LEU A 20 3.64 19.01 11.48
C LEU A 20 2.26 19.64 11.59
N GLN A 21 1.74 19.86 12.80
CA GLN A 21 0.46 20.53 13.01
C GLN A 21 0.46 21.97 12.49
N ASN A 22 1.58 22.70 12.67
CA ASN A 22 1.70 24.06 12.17
C ASN A 22 1.75 24.13 10.64
N LEU A 23 2.44 23.18 9.99
CA LEU A 23 2.61 23.16 8.54
C LEU A 23 1.44 22.51 7.80
N PHE A 24 0.74 21.58 8.44
CA PHE A 24 -0.35 20.80 7.88
C PHE A 24 -1.56 20.77 8.84
N PRO A 25 -2.18 21.92 9.12
CA PRO A 25 -3.19 22.06 10.17
C PRO A 25 -4.45 21.20 9.93
N ASP A 26 -4.77 20.91 8.67
CA ASP A 26 -5.94 20.14 8.28
C ASP A 26 -5.67 18.62 8.18
N CYS A 27 -4.44 18.18 8.47
CA CYS A 27 -4.04 16.79 8.34
C CYS A 27 -4.13 16.03 9.68
N ALA A 28 -4.71 14.83 9.64
CA ALA A 28 -4.56 13.87 10.72
C ALA A 28 -3.14 13.25 10.74
N ILE A 29 -2.67 12.93 11.94
CA ILE A 29 -1.38 12.30 12.18
C ILE A 29 -1.61 10.94 12.84
N TYR A 30 -1.06 9.89 12.24
CA TYR A 30 -1.12 8.51 12.74
C TYR A 30 0.29 7.95 12.89
N ASP A 31 0.58 7.29 14.01
CA ASP A 31 1.86 6.67 14.33
C ASP A 31 1.90 5.21 13.86
N ARG A 32 2.94 4.85 13.10
CA ARG A 32 3.29 3.49 12.67
C ARG A 32 4.70 3.12 13.11
N SER A 33 5.09 3.53 14.31
CA SER A 33 6.34 3.14 14.97
C SER A 33 6.28 1.70 15.53
N ASP A 34 5.51 0.81 14.91
CA ASP A 34 5.34 -0.62 15.24
C ASP A 34 6.42 -1.51 14.60
N VAL A 35 7.59 -0.93 14.28
CA VAL A 35 8.66 -1.59 13.53
C VAL A 35 9.75 -2.11 14.46
N ALA A 36 10.16 -3.37 14.27
CA ALA A 36 11.15 -4.07 15.10
C ALA A 36 12.50 -3.36 15.26
N VAL A 37 12.88 -2.47 14.34
CA VAL A 37 14.13 -1.69 14.42
C VAL A 37 14.21 -0.86 15.70
N ARG A 38 13.08 -0.40 16.26
CA ARG A 38 13.03 0.34 17.53
C ARG A 38 13.62 -0.43 18.72
N LYS A 39 13.52 -1.76 18.70
CA LYS A 39 14.12 -2.61 19.74
C LYS A 39 15.65 -2.48 19.76
N LYS A 40 16.28 -2.18 18.61
CA LYS A 40 17.73 -1.92 18.55
C LYS A 40 18.13 -0.62 19.26
N GLU A 41 17.17 0.29 19.42
CA GLU A 41 17.33 1.58 20.10
C GLU A 41 16.83 1.53 21.56
N GLY A 42 16.44 0.34 22.05
CA GLY A 42 15.86 0.18 23.39
C GLY A 42 14.47 0.80 23.56
N LEU A 43 13.74 1.01 22.45
CA LEU A 43 12.42 1.63 22.45
C LEU A 43 11.30 0.59 22.32
N GLU A 44 10.21 0.81 23.06
CA GLU A 44 8.95 0.09 22.87
C GLU A 44 8.31 0.42 21.52
N LEU A 45 7.57 -0.54 20.97
CA LEU A 45 6.79 -0.34 19.75
C LEU A 45 5.60 0.58 20.04
N ALA A 46 5.25 1.46 19.09
CA ALA A 46 4.14 2.40 19.23
C ALA A 46 3.32 2.48 17.94
N GLN A 47 2.00 2.52 18.07
CA GLN A 47 1.08 2.71 16.95
C GLN A 47 -0.21 3.37 17.43
N GLY A 48 -0.87 4.12 16.56
CA GLY A 48 -2.19 4.69 16.84
C GLY A 48 -2.37 6.13 16.39
N PRO A 49 -3.58 6.69 16.58
CA PRO A 49 -3.84 8.09 16.26
C PRO A 49 -3.05 9.02 17.17
N VAL A 50 -2.52 10.11 16.60
CA VAL A 50 -1.77 11.16 17.30
C VAL A 50 -2.54 12.47 17.30
N VAL A 51 -3.05 12.88 16.13
CA VAL A 51 -3.83 14.11 15.93
C VAL A 51 -4.93 13.83 14.92
N GLY A 52 -6.12 14.40 15.13
CA GLY A 52 -7.23 14.32 14.19
C GLY A 52 -7.95 12.96 14.23
N GLU A 53 -8.71 12.71 13.16
CA GLU A 53 -9.57 11.52 13.06
C GLU A 53 -8.78 10.25 12.75
N LEU A 54 -9.32 9.12 13.19
CA LEU A 54 -8.81 7.80 12.84
C LEU A 54 -9.01 7.55 11.33
N PRO A 55 -7.99 7.10 10.58
CA PRO A 55 -8.16 6.81 9.16
C PRO A 55 -9.17 5.65 8.97
N PRO A 56 -9.94 5.64 7.88
CA PRO A 56 -10.80 4.51 7.56
C PRO A 56 -9.96 3.24 7.35
N ALA A 57 -10.60 2.07 7.40
CA ALA A 57 -9.94 0.78 7.18
C ALA A 57 -9.23 0.72 5.81
N LEU A 58 -9.85 1.31 4.78
CA LEU A 58 -9.26 1.45 3.45
C LEU A 58 -9.44 2.90 2.97
N LEU A 59 -8.34 3.61 2.80
CA LEU A 59 -8.31 4.97 2.29
C LEU A 59 -7.97 4.95 0.78
N PRO A 60 -8.78 5.54 -0.11
CA PRO A 60 -8.41 5.69 -1.50
C PRO A 60 -7.36 6.80 -1.67
N ILE A 61 -6.23 6.46 -2.28
CA ILE A 61 -5.22 7.41 -2.77
C ILE A 61 -5.23 7.44 -4.30
N THR A 62 -4.64 8.47 -4.91
CA THR A 62 -4.54 8.59 -6.37
C THR A 62 -3.09 8.77 -6.81
N GLU A 63 -2.65 7.98 -7.79
CA GLU A 63 -1.37 8.15 -8.49
C GLU A 63 -1.56 7.97 -10.01
N HIS A 64 -1.09 8.93 -10.83
CA HIS A 64 -1.17 8.84 -12.30
C HIS A 64 -2.55 8.42 -12.85
N GLY A 65 -3.62 9.01 -12.29
CA GLY A 65 -5.01 8.72 -12.65
C GLY A 65 -5.54 7.36 -12.18
N MET A 66 -4.80 6.63 -11.36
CA MET A 66 -5.16 5.34 -10.76
C MET A 66 -5.50 5.51 -9.30
N LYS A 67 -6.64 4.96 -8.88
CA LYS A 67 -7.03 4.90 -7.47
C LYS A 67 -6.53 3.61 -6.83
N LEU A 68 -6.06 3.69 -5.60
CA LEU A 68 -5.60 2.54 -4.81
C LEU A 68 -6.07 2.66 -3.37
N LEU A 69 -6.61 1.59 -2.81
CA LEU A 69 -7.02 1.47 -1.43
C LEU A 69 -5.81 1.09 -0.56
N VAL A 70 -5.59 1.86 0.49
CA VAL A 70 -4.48 1.67 1.44
C VAL A 70 -5.01 1.51 2.86
N ASP A 71 -4.42 0.59 3.62
CA ASP A 71 -4.74 0.39 5.04
C ASP A 71 -3.64 1.06 5.88
N ILE A 72 -3.92 2.24 6.41
CA ILE A 72 -2.94 2.98 7.24
C ILE A 72 -2.71 2.29 8.59
N GLN A 73 -3.72 1.60 9.13
CA GLN A 73 -3.67 1.05 10.48
C GLN A 73 -2.92 -0.29 10.49
N GLY A 74 -3.30 -1.24 9.64
CA GLY A 74 -2.78 -2.59 9.60
C GLY A 74 -1.92 -2.93 8.38
N GLY A 75 -1.90 -2.08 7.35
CA GLY A 75 -1.21 -2.37 6.10
C GLY A 75 0.32 -2.44 6.25
N HIS A 76 0.97 -3.10 5.28
CA HIS A 76 2.42 -3.29 5.26
C HIS A 76 3.18 -1.95 5.26
N LYS A 77 4.34 -1.93 5.91
CA LYS A 77 5.17 -0.73 6.12
C LYS A 77 4.39 0.38 6.83
N THR A 78 3.91 1.33 6.05
CA THR A 78 3.21 2.54 6.45
C THR A 78 1.79 2.60 5.87
N GLY A 79 1.33 1.45 5.39
CA GLY A 79 0.02 1.21 4.78
C GLY A 79 0.05 0.93 3.29
N TYR A 80 1.14 1.27 2.60
CA TYR A 80 1.33 0.95 1.17
C TYR A 80 2.79 1.10 0.70
N TYR A 81 3.10 0.53 -0.47
CA TYR A 81 4.40 0.63 -1.14
C TYR A 81 4.44 1.82 -2.11
N LEU A 82 4.62 3.03 -1.58
CA LEU A 82 4.75 4.26 -2.39
C LEU A 82 6.06 4.29 -3.22
N ASP A 83 7.09 3.59 -2.77
CA ASP A 83 8.38 3.44 -3.47
C ASP A 83 8.27 2.77 -4.84
N GLN A 84 7.23 1.95 -5.05
CA GLN A 84 6.97 1.26 -6.31
C GLN A 84 6.09 2.04 -7.31
N ARG A 85 5.77 3.31 -7.03
CA ARG A 85 4.90 4.15 -7.90
C ARG A 85 5.37 4.21 -9.34
N ASP A 86 6.64 4.52 -9.56
CA ASP A 86 7.16 4.72 -10.92
C ASP A 86 7.31 3.38 -11.66
N SER A 87 7.61 2.29 -10.93
CA SER A 87 7.59 0.92 -11.46
C SER A 87 6.19 0.53 -11.94
N ARG A 88 5.15 0.79 -11.14
CA ARG A 88 3.75 0.55 -11.50
C ARG A 88 3.35 1.35 -12.74
N LEU A 89 3.74 2.63 -12.82
CA LEU A 89 3.52 3.44 -14.02
C LEU A 89 4.22 2.84 -15.25
N ALA A 90 5.47 2.40 -15.10
CA ALA A 90 6.25 1.82 -16.19
C ALA A 90 5.61 0.53 -16.73
N THR A 91 5.01 -0.31 -15.87
CA THR A 91 4.28 -1.53 -16.27
C THR A 91 3.28 -1.26 -17.38
N ARG A 92 2.56 -0.13 -17.34
CA ARG A 92 1.55 0.22 -18.35
C ARG A 92 2.08 0.20 -19.79
N ARG A 93 3.38 0.52 -19.97
CA ARG A 93 4.03 0.60 -21.28
C ARG A 93 4.32 -0.77 -21.90
N TYR A 94 4.37 -1.83 -21.10
CA TYR A 94 4.89 -3.13 -21.53
C TYR A 94 3.82 -4.19 -21.78
N VAL A 95 2.57 -3.92 -21.39
CA VAL A 95 1.55 -4.96 -21.16
C VAL A 95 0.43 -5.01 -22.18
N ALA A 96 0.33 -4.04 -23.10
CA ALA A 96 -0.72 -3.98 -24.12
C ALA A 96 -0.89 -5.33 -24.84
N ASP A 97 -2.12 -5.86 -24.81
CA ASP A 97 -2.55 -7.16 -25.38
C ASP A 97 -1.78 -8.41 -24.89
N LYS A 98 -1.00 -8.30 -23.81
CA LYS A 98 -0.25 -9.43 -23.22
C LYS A 98 -0.99 -10.08 -22.06
N ARG A 99 -0.59 -11.31 -21.74
CA ARG A 99 -0.91 -11.96 -20.47
C ARG A 99 0.16 -11.58 -19.44
N VAL A 100 -0.27 -11.21 -18.24
CA VAL A 100 0.60 -10.73 -17.17
C VAL A 100 0.45 -11.64 -15.96
N LEU A 101 1.58 -12.08 -15.41
CA LEU A 101 1.62 -12.72 -14.09
C LEU A 101 2.16 -11.69 -13.09
N ASN A 102 1.39 -11.42 -12.05
CA ASN A 102 1.75 -10.54 -10.94
C ASN A 102 1.95 -11.41 -9.68
N SER A 103 3.19 -11.85 -9.46
CA SER A 103 3.58 -12.64 -8.31
C SER A 103 3.81 -11.78 -7.07
N PHE A 104 3.39 -12.25 -5.89
CA PHE A 104 3.44 -11.48 -4.64
C PHE A 104 2.64 -10.17 -4.78
N SER A 105 1.42 -10.32 -5.28
CA SER A 105 0.63 -9.22 -5.81
C SER A 105 0.19 -8.18 -4.78
N TYR A 106 0.20 -8.54 -3.50
CA TYR A 106 -0.33 -7.74 -2.39
C TYR A 106 -1.73 -7.19 -2.75
N THR A 107 -1.99 -5.91 -2.50
CA THR A 107 -3.27 -5.25 -2.83
C THR A 107 -3.41 -4.89 -4.32
N GLY A 108 -2.67 -5.55 -5.22
CA GLY A 108 -2.93 -5.53 -6.66
C GLY A 108 -2.47 -4.29 -7.43
N GLY A 109 -1.58 -3.45 -6.88
CA GLY A 109 -1.17 -2.20 -7.55
C GLY A 109 -0.60 -2.39 -8.96
N PHE A 110 0.18 -3.46 -9.17
CA PHE A 110 0.69 -3.82 -10.50
C PHE A 110 -0.40 -4.40 -11.42
N ALA A 111 -1.41 -5.08 -10.87
CA ALA A 111 -2.52 -5.61 -11.66
C ALA A 111 -3.45 -4.51 -12.18
N VAL A 112 -3.79 -3.53 -11.33
CA VAL A 112 -4.53 -2.33 -11.77
C VAL A 112 -3.73 -1.59 -12.84
N SER A 113 -2.42 -1.43 -12.64
CA SER A 113 -1.55 -0.84 -13.65
C SER A 113 -1.52 -1.64 -14.95
N ALA A 114 -1.48 -2.97 -14.87
CA ALA A 114 -1.49 -3.83 -16.05
C ALA A 114 -2.79 -3.66 -16.87
N LEU A 115 -3.94 -3.64 -16.19
CA LEU A 115 -5.25 -3.42 -16.80
C LEU A 115 -5.37 -2.03 -17.42
N MET A 116 -4.92 -0.97 -16.73
CA MET A 116 -4.87 0.39 -17.29
C MET A 116 -3.91 0.50 -18.49
N GLY A 117 -2.89 -0.35 -18.57
CA GLY A 117 -2.00 -0.48 -19.72
C GLY A 117 -2.58 -1.31 -20.88
N GLY A 118 -3.82 -1.81 -20.75
CA GLY A 118 -4.49 -2.56 -21.80
C GLY A 118 -4.03 -4.02 -21.91
N CYS A 119 -3.64 -4.67 -20.81
CA CYS A 119 -3.32 -6.10 -20.86
C CYS A 119 -4.52 -6.94 -21.30
N ARG A 120 -4.24 -8.07 -21.97
CA ARG A 120 -5.27 -9.06 -22.34
C ARG A 120 -5.82 -9.77 -21.12
N GLN A 121 -4.95 -10.08 -20.16
CA GLN A 121 -5.30 -10.74 -18.90
C GLN A 121 -4.19 -10.48 -17.87
N VAL A 122 -4.55 -10.34 -16.59
CA VAL A 122 -3.61 -10.36 -15.47
C VAL A 122 -4.03 -11.39 -14.43
N THR A 123 -3.10 -12.25 -14.01
CA THR A 123 -3.27 -13.17 -12.89
C THR A 123 -2.41 -12.68 -11.73
N SER A 124 -3.06 -12.38 -10.60
CA SER A 124 -2.44 -11.93 -9.37
C SER A 124 -2.37 -13.08 -8.37
N VAL A 125 -1.18 -13.38 -7.87
CA VAL A 125 -0.95 -14.45 -6.91
C VAL A 125 -0.46 -13.86 -5.59
N ASP A 126 -1.10 -14.22 -4.49
CA ASP A 126 -0.68 -13.86 -3.13
C ASP A 126 -1.11 -14.91 -2.12
N THR A 127 -0.46 -14.97 -0.97
CA THR A 127 -0.85 -15.91 0.10
C THR A 127 -1.96 -15.36 0.99
N SER A 128 -2.13 -14.04 1.05
CA SER A 128 -3.20 -13.38 1.83
C SER A 128 -4.47 -13.23 0.99
N GLN A 129 -5.57 -13.83 1.47
CA GLN A 129 -6.88 -13.61 0.87
C GLN A 129 -7.32 -12.17 1.05
N GLU A 130 -7.06 -11.56 2.21
CA GLU A 130 -7.44 -10.17 2.47
C GLU A 130 -6.76 -9.22 1.47
N ALA A 131 -5.50 -9.45 1.13
CA ALA A 131 -4.79 -8.66 0.12
C ALA A 131 -5.43 -8.80 -1.28
N LEU A 132 -5.81 -10.02 -1.67
CA LEU A 132 -6.48 -10.30 -2.94
C LEU A 132 -7.89 -9.69 -3.01
N ASP A 133 -8.62 -9.67 -1.89
CA ASP A 133 -9.93 -9.02 -1.82
C ASP A 133 -9.80 -7.50 -2.03
N VAL A 134 -8.77 -6.87 -1.46
CA VAL A 134 -8.45 -5.45 -1.72
C VAL A 134 -7.96 -5.25 -3.15
N ALA A 135 -7.20 -6.19 -3.72
CA ALA A 135 -6.78 -6.14 -5.13
C ALA A 135 -7.99 -6.14 -6.07
N ARG A 136 -9.02 -6.94 -5.78
CA ARG A 136 -10.28 -6.94 -6.51
C ARG A 136 -11.01 -5.60 -6.40
N GLN A 137 -11.16 -5.07 -5.19
CA GLN A 137 -11.77 -3.74 -4.97
C GLN A 137 -11.02 -2.63 -5.71
N ASN A 138 -9.69 -2.74 -5.79
CA ASN A 138 -8.84 -1.82 -6.54
C ASN A 138 -9.08 -1.88 -8.06
N VAL A 139 -9.44 -3.04 -8.62
CA VAL A 139 -9.90 -3.13 -10.02
C VAL A 139 -11.27 -2.44 -10.18
N GLU A 140 -12.20 -2.73 -9.27
CA GLU A 140 -13.58 -2.22 -9.30
C GLU A 140 -13.66 -0.70 -9.17
N ILE A 141 -12.92 -0.08 -8.23
CA ILE A 141 -12.94 1.39 -8.01
C ILE A 141 -12.37 2.19 -9.18
N ASN A 142 -11.56 1.56 -10.03
CA ASN A 142 -11.05 2.16 -11.27
C ASN A 142 -11.96 1.89 -12.48
N GLY A 143 -13.08 1.17 -12.31
CA GLY A 143 -13.98 0.81 -13.40
C GLY A 143 -13.34 -0.11 -14.44
N LEU A 144 -12.36 -0.92 -14.03
CA LEU A 144 -11.63 -1.81 -14.91
C LEU A 144 -12.35 -3.15 -15.06
N ASP A 145 -12.10 -3.82 -16.19
CA ASP A 145 -12.76 -5.07 -16.55
C ASP A 145 -12.27 -6.23 -15.69
N LEU A 146 -13.09 -6.63 -14.72
CA LEU A 146 -12.83 -7.78 -13.84
C LEU A 146 -12.70 -9.10 -14.59
N SER A 147 -13.30 -9.25 -15.77
CA SER A 147 -13.19 -10.51 -16.53
C SER A 147 -11.76 -10.77 -17.04
N LYS A 148 -10.91 -9.72 -17.06
CA LYS A 148 -9.49 -9.80 -17.42
C LYS A 148 -8.58 -9.98 -16.20
N ALA A 149 -9.12 -10.04 -14.99
CA ALA A 149 -8.37 -10.11 -13.74
C ALA A 149 -8.68 -11.42 -13.01
N GLU A 150 -7.62 -12.19 -12.73
CA GLU A 150 -7.68 -13.40 -11.91
C GLU A 150 -6.91 -13.18 -10.60
N PHE A 151 -7.45 -13.70 -9.50
CA PHE A 151 -6.88 -13.57 -8.16
C PHE A 151 -6.74 -14.97 -7.57
N VAL A 152 -5.51 -15.42 -7.37
CA VAL A 152 -5.17 -16.78 -6.96
C VAL A 152 -4.52 -16.74 -5.59
N ARG A 153 -5.16 -17.36 -4.61
CA ARG A 153 -4.60 -17.52 -3.27
C ARG A 153 -3.78 -18.79 -3.17
N ASP A 154 -2.47 -18.69 -3.33
CA ASP A 154 -1.57 -19.84 -3.29
C ASP A 154 -0.12 -19.42 -2.99
N ASP A 155 0.72 -20.40 -2.69
CA ASP A 155 2.17 -20.23 -2.65
C ASP A 155 2.69 -19.97 -4.06
N VAL A 156 3.28 -18.79 -4.27
CA VAL A 156 3.80 -18.34 -5.56
C VAL A 156 4.76 -19.37 -6.19
N PHE A 157 5.58 -20.06 -5.39
CA PHE A 157 6.53 -21.05 -5.91
C PHE A 157 5.85 -22.34 -6.37
N LYS A 158 4.65 -22.65 -5.88
CA LYS A 158 3.85 -23.79 -6.37
C LYS A 158 3.07 -23.43 -7.62
N THR A 159 2.58 -22.19 -7.73
CA THR A 159 1.75 -21.73 -8.84
C THR A 159 2.57 -21.34 -10.08
N ALA A 160 3.82 -20.91 -9.91
CA ALA A 160 4.70 -20.46 -11.00
C ALA A 160 5.63 -21.55 -11.58
N ALA A 161 5.53 -22.78 -11.08
CA ALA A 161 6.23 -23.96 -11.59
C ALA A 161 5.43 -24.64 -12.72
#